data_AF-A0A5P1ETD0-F1
#
_entry.id   AF-A0A5P1ETD0-F1
#
_cell.length_a   1.000
_cell.length_b   1.000
_cell.length_c   1.000
_cell.angle_alpha   90.00
_cell.angle_beta   90.00
_cell.angle_gamma   90.00
#
_symmetry.space_group_name_H-M   'P 1'
#
loop_
_entity.id
_entity.type
_entity.pdbx_description
1 polymer ?
#
loop_
_entity_poly.entity_id
_entity_poly.type
_entity_poly.pdbx_seq_one_letter_code
_entity_poly.pdbx_strand_id
1 'polypeptide(L)' 'MRSEGLLSLEMKWKIGLGLIAGLVTLEADDSNVSLDALQRVGSSIAMHMVAAKPLFLSKDLVPSEAIESEREILKTLVI' A
#
# COMPACT_ATOMS: atom_id res chain seq x y z
N MET A 1 -23.02 8.45 -18.50
CA MET A 1 -21.90 7.70 -19.09
C MET A 1 -20.63 8.54 -18.97
N ARG A 2 -19.89 8.39 -17.87
CA ARG A 2 -18.53 8.93 -17.71
C ARG A 2 -17.64 7.71 -17.53
N SER A 3 -16.91 7.36 -18.58
CA SER A 3 -15.94 6.25 -18.57
C SER A 3 -14.64 6.80 -17.99
N GLU A 4 -14.47 6.66 -16.69
CA GLU A 4 -13.20 6.96 -16.02
C GLU A 4 -12.24 5.80 -16.31
N GLY A 5 -11.03 6.13 -16.77
CA GLY A 5 -10.04 5.17 -17.21
C GLY A 5 -9.47 4.40 -16.02
N LEU A 6 -10.15 3.30 -15.65
CA LEU A 6 -9.64 2.31 -14.71
C LEU A 6 -8.48 1.55 -15.38
N LEU A 7 -7.27 2.10 -15.29
CA LEU A 7 -6.06 1.34 -15.57
C LEU A 7 -5.65 0.60 -14.30
N SER A 8 -6.40 -0.43 -13.93
CA SER A 8 -6.01 -1.34 -12.86
C SER A 8 -4.78 -2.14 -13.31
N LEU A 9 -3.60 -1.67 -12.91
CA LEU A 9 -2.34 -2.32 -13.26
C LEU A 9 -1.96 -3.30 -12.14
N GLU A 10 -2.24 -4.58 -12.34
CA GLU A 10 -1.89 -5.65 -11.40
C GLU A 10 -0.37 -5.91 -11.45
N MET A 11 0.38 -5.46 -10.43
CA MET A 11 1.84 -5.61 -10.39
C MET A 11 2.29 -6.63 -9.35
N LYS A 12 2.95 -7.69 -9.83
CA LYS A 12 3.48 -8.79 -9.01
C LYS A 12 5.00 -8.69 -8.90
N TRP A 13 5.52 -8.41 -7.71
CA TRP A 13 6.95 -8.43 -7.41
C TRP A 13 7.35 -9.65 -6.58
N LYS A 14 8.48 -10.28 -6.94
CA LYS A 14 9.06 -11.43 -6.23
C LYS A 14 10.48 -11.11 -5.80
N ILE A 15 10.75 -11.23 -4.50
CA ILE A 15 12.10 -11.27 -3.95
C ILE A 15 12.56 -12.75 -3.95
N GLY A 16 13.86 -13.01 -4.10
CA GLY A 16 14.42 -14.37 -4.27
C GLY A 16 13.89 -15.43 -3.29
N LEU A 17 13.86 -16.69 -3.77
CA LEU A 17 13.26 -17.89 -3.15
C LEU A 17 11.76 -17.76 -2.77
N GLY A 18 10.96 -17.15 -3.65
CA GLY A 18 9.59 -17.61 -3.96
C GLY A 18 8.49 -17.48 -2.90
N LEU A 19 8.76 -16.98 -1.69
CA LEU A 19 7.79 -17.05 -0.58
C LEU A 19 6.95 -15.79 -0.37
N ILE A 20 7.35 -14.63 -0.88
CA ILE A 20 6.63 -13.38 -0.59
C ILE A 20 6.39 -12.59 -1.88
N ALA A 21 5.12 -12.23 -2.08
CA ALA A 21 4.66 -11.41 -3.18
C ALA A 21 3.80 -10.26 -2.64
N GLY A 22 3.90 -9.10 -3.29
CA GLY A 22 3.06 -7.94 -3.03
C GLY A 22 2.23 -7.63 -4.26
N LEU A 23 0.99 -7.21 -4.03
CA LEU A 23 0.11 -6.69 -5.06
C LEU A 23 -0.27 -5.26 -4.70
N VAL A 24 -0.17 -4.36 -5.67
CA VAL A 24 -0.56 -2.96 -5.54
C VAL A 24 -1.40 -2.56 -6.74
N THR A 25 -2.44 -1.77 -6.49
CA THR A 25 -3.20 -1.06 -7.54
C THR A 25 -2.85 0.41 -7.43
N LEU A 26 -2.52 1.04 -8.55
CA LEU A 26 -2.24 2.47 -8.62
C LEU A 26 -3.24 3.12 -9.57
N GLU A 27 -3.80 4.23 -9.11
CA GLU A 27 -4.71 5.07 -9.87
C GLU A 27 -4.06 6.44 -10.04
N ALA A 28 -4.14 6.97 -11.25
CA ALA A 28 -3.61 8.29 -11.58
C ALA A 28 -4.77 9.17 -12.06
N ASP A 29 -4.94 10.32 -11.41
CA ASP A 29 -6.01 11.26 -11.76
C ASP A 29 -5.79 11.92 -13.14
N ASP A 30 -4.54 11.99 -13.59
CA ASP A 30 -4.17 12.56 -14.89
C ASP A 30 -3.98 11.45 -15.94
N SER A 31 -4.74 11.55 -17.02
CA SER A 31 -4.63 10.69 -18.19
C SER A 31 -3.29 10.78 -18.94
N ASN A 32 -2.48 11.80 -18.66
CA ASN A 32 -1.19 12.03 -19.33
C ASN A 32 0.01 11.41 -18.60
N VAL A 33 -0.24 10.58 -17.58
CA VAL A 33 0.82 9.90 -16.83
C VAL A 33 1.46 8.81 -17.68
N SER A 34 2.79 8.86 -17.77
CA SER A 34 3.57 7.83 -18.45
C SER A 34 3.41 6.47 -17.79
N LEU A 35 3.06 5.45 -18.57
CA LEU A 35 2.92 4.07 -18.11
C LEU A 35 4.24 3.50 -17.55
N ASP A 36 5.39 3.90 -18.12
CA ASP A 36 6.71 3.54 -17.60
C ASP A 36 6.94 4.14 -16.19
N ALA A 37 6.56 5.40 -16.01
CA ALA A 37 6.67 6.05 -14.70
C ALA A 37 5.78 5.35 -13.66
N LEU A 38 4.53 5.03 -14.02
CA LEU A 38 3.61 4.30 -13.15
C LEU A 38 4.15 2.91 -12.81
N GLN A 39 4.75 2.21 -13.79
CA GLN A 39 5.36 0.91 -13.58
C GLN A 39 6.56 0.96 -12.62
N ARG A 40 7.43 1.96 -12.77
CA ARG A 40 8.60 2.12 -11.89
C ARG A 40 8.19 2.43 -10.46
N VAL A 41 7.21 3.32 -10.28
CA VAL A 41 6.68 3.66 -8.96
C VAL A 41 5.95 2.48 -8.34
N GLY A 42 5.03 1.83 -9.07
CA GLY A 42 4.31 0.64 -8.59
C GLY A 42 5.23 -0.51 -8.22
N SER A 43 6.35 -0.65 -8.93
CA SER A 43 7.38 -1.62 -8.60
C SER A 43 8.09 -1.35 -7.28
N SER A 44 8.48 -0.10 -7.05
CA SER A 44 9.10 0.31 -5.79
C SER A 44 8.12 0.19 -4.61
N ILE A 45 6.85 0.56 -4.82
CA ILE A 45 5.81 0.42 -3.80
C ILE A 45 5.53 -1.05 -3.50
N ALA A 46 5.38 -1.91 -4.50
CA ALA A 46 5.16 -3.34 -4.29
C ALA A 46 6.31 -3.98 -3.49
N MET A 47 7.55 -3.60 -3.77
CA MET A 47 8.71 -4.02 -2.97
C MET A 47 8.62 -3.50 -1.52
N HIS A 48 8.30 -2.22 -1.33
CA HIS A 48 8.16 -1.64 -0.01
C HIS A 48 7.03 -2.30 0.80
N MET A 49 5.88 -2.59 0.17
CA MET A 49 4.76 -3.30 0.80
C MET A 49 5.19 -4.68 1.31
N VAL A 50 5.94 -5.44 0.51
CA VAL A 50 6.43 -6.77 0.92
C VAL A 50 7.39 -6.68 2.10
N ALA A 51 8.26 -5.66 2.10
CA ALA A 51 9.25 -5.45 3.15
C ALA A 51 8.60 -4.95 4.45
N ALA A 52 7.82 -3.87 4.39
CA ALA A 52 7.25 -3.19 5.54
C ALA A 52 5.97 -3.85 6.09
N LYS A 53 5.24 -4.61 5.27
CA LYS A 53 3.95 -5.25 5.62
C LYS A 53 2.99 -4.30 6.34
N PRO A 54 2.65 -3.14 5.75
CA PRO A 54 1.71 -2.22 6.37
C PRO A 54 0.34 -2.88 6.53
N LEU A 55 -0.34 -2.61 7.64
CA LEU A 55 -1.70 -3.12 7.89
C LEU A 55 -2.78 -2.24 7.26
N PHE A 56 -2.50 -0.96 7.06
CA PHE A 56 -3.44 0.04 6.55
C PHE A 56 -2.75 0.96 5.54
N LEU A 57 -3.52 1.48 4.57
CA LEU A 57 -3.02 2.40 3.55
C LEU A 57 -2.92 3.84 4.05
N SER A 58 -3.83 4.26 4.93
CA SER A 58 -3.85 5.59 5.53
C SER A 58 -4.25 5.51 7.00
N LYS A 59 -3.94 6.58 7.75
CA LYS A 59 -4.27 6.70 9.17
C LYS A 59 -5.77 6.60 9.46
N ASP A 60 -6.60 7.04 8.52
CA ASP A 60 -8.06 7.13 8.69
C ASP A 60 -8.73 5.77 8.57
N LEU A 61 -8.02 4.76 8.04
CA LEU A 61 -8.49 3.38 7.94
C LEU A 61 -8.20 2.56 9.21
N VAL A 62 -7.46 3.11 10.16
CA VAL A 62 -7.14 2.40 11.40
C VAL A 62 -8.36 2.47 12.34
N PRO A 63 -8.88 1.32 12.82
CA PRO A 63 -10.01 1.31 13.74
C PRO A 63 -9.69 2.06 15.04
N SER A 64 -10.62 2.91 15.50
CA SER A 64 -10.44 3.69 16.74
C SER A 64 -10.19 2.81 17.96
N GLU A 65 -10.79 1.61 17.99
CA GLU A 65 -10.57 0.62 19.05
C GLU A 65 -9.11 0.14 19.09
N ALA A 66 -8.51 -0.13 17.93
CA ALA A 66 -7.11 -0.53 17.84
C ALA A 66 -6.15 0.59 18.29
N ILE A 67 -6.50 1.84 18.00
CA ILE A 67 -5.73 3.01 18.46
C ILE A 67 -5.81 3.15 19.99
N GLU A 68 -7.00 3.02 20.58
CA GLU A 68 -7.17 3.15 22.02
C GLU A 68 -6.53 1.98 22.78
N SER A 69 -6.65 0.75 22.26
CA SER A 69 -5.98 -0.41 22.85
C SER A 69 -4.46 -0.23 22.87
N GLU A 70 -3.88 0.24 21.77
CA GLU A 70 -2.44 0.50 21.70
C GLU A 70 -2.03 1.64 22.65
N ARG A 71 -2.85 2.69 22.77
CA ARG A 71 -2.61 3.80 23.71
C ARG A 71 -2.56 3.32 25.16
N GLU A 72 -3.48 2.46 25.58
CA GLU A 72 -3.50 1.90 26.95
C GLU A 72 -2.28 1.01 27.22
N ILE A 73 -1.85 0.23 26.23
CA ILE A 73 -0.61 -0.55 26.31
C ILE A 73 0.58 0.38 26.51
N LEU A 74 0.71 1.45 25.71
CA LEU A 74 1.81 2.40 25.81
C LEU A 74 1.85 3.11 27.17
N LYS A 75 0.71 3.51 27.74
CA LYS A 75 0.65 4.10 29.09
C LYS A 75 1.18 3.15 30.16
N THR A 76 0.99 1.84 29.99
CA THR A 76 1.47 0.83 30.94
C THR A 76 2.97 0.55 30.81
N LEU A 77 3.56 0.84 29.64
CA LEU A 77 4.99 0.66 29.36
C LEU A 77 5.86 1.88 29.73
N VAL A 78 5.25 3.07 29.81
CA VAL A 78 5.93 4.28 30.29
C VAL A 78 5.90 4.27 31.82
N ILE A 79 7.02 3.86 32.42
CA ILE A 79 7.28 3.94 33.87
C ILE A 79 7.40 5.41 34.30
#